data_AF-A0A9D5H2A8-F1
#
_entry.id   AF-A0A9D5H2A8-F1
#
_cell.length_a   1.000
_cell.length_b   1.000
_cell.length_c   1.000
_cell.angle_alpha   90.00
_cell.angle_beta   90.00
_cell.angle_gamma   90.00
#
_symmetry.space_group_name_H-M   'P 1'
#
loop_
_entity.id
_entity.type
_entity.pdbx_description
1 polymer ?
#
loop_
_entity_poly.entity_id
_entity_poly.type
_entity_poly.pdbx_seq_one_letter_code
_entity_poly.pdbx_strand_id
1 'polypeptide(L)'
;MVATSEERINLRSGRKILKGHADVLLSMVVAGVKQTNSYSFLRKEIGFDNINFTKQDCHNFLRIERDKLIEEGDTQSIINFFKCMQAEDPMFFYSVQVDQNNRLANFFWRDGRSKLDYDCFGDTLVFDTTYNKQV
;
A
#
# COMPACT_ATOMS: atom_id res chain seq x y z
N MET A 1 17.88 -4.96 32.30
CA MET A 1 18.66 -5.10 31.06
C MET A 1 17.91 -4.35 29.96
N VAL A 2 18.58 -3.39 29.32
CA VAL A 2 18.03 -2.68 28.15
C VAL A 2 18.35 -3.55 26.94
N ALA A 3 17.32 -4.02 26.22
CA ALA A 3 17.50 -4.80 25.00
C ALA A 3 18.32 -3.99 23.98
N THR A 4 19.28 -4.67 23.33
CA THR A 4 20.07 -4.12 22.22
C THR A 4 19.16 -3.77 21.03
N SER A 5 19.62 -2.92 20.11
CA SER A 5 18.80 -2.49 18.96
C SER A 5 18.28 -3.68 18.12
N GLU A 6 19.10 -4.73 17.99
CA GLU A 6 18.74 -5.97 17.28
C GLU A 6 17.70 -6.82 18.05
N GLU A 7 17.72 -6.82 19.38
CA GLU A 7 16.75 -7.58 20.18
C GLU A 7 15.40 -6.87 20.29
N ARG A 8 15.37 -5.54 20.16
CA ARG A 8 14.14 -4.73 20.24
C ARG A 8 13.13 -5.07 19.15
N ILE A 9 13.58 -5.43 17.95
CA ILE A 9 12.67 -5.83 16.86
C ILE A 9 11.93 -7.16 17.19
N ASN A 10 12.51 -8.01 18.05
CA ASN A 10 11.90 -9.27 18.46
C ASN A 10 10.79 -9.07 19.50
N LEU A 11 10.81 -7.94 20.22
CA LEU A 11 9.79 -7.58 21.22
C LEU A 11 8.65 -6.82 20.57
N ARG A 12 7.47 -7.45 20.42
CA ARG A 12 6.27 -6.82 19.84
C ARG A 12 5.90 -5.48 20.51
N SER A 13 6.10 -5.34 21.82
CA SER A 13 5.83 -4.11 22.58
C SER A 13 6.80 -2.95 22.26
N GLY A 14 8.00 -3.26 21.75
CA GLY A 14 9.00 -2.26 21.36
C GLY A 14 8.91 -1.83 19.90
N ARG A 15 8.10 -2.53 19.08
CA ARG A 15 7.97 -2.26 17.66
C ARG A 15 7.00 -1.12 17.40
N LYS A 16 7.45 -0.07 16.71
CA LYS A 16 6.61 1.08 16.37
C LYS A 16 7.03 1.71 15.05
N ILE A 17 6.07 1.86 14.14
CA ILE A 17 6.26 2.66 12.93
C ILE A 17 6.15 4.14 13.33
N LEU A 18 7.25 4.87 13.15
CA LEU A 18 7.29 6.32 13.38
C LEU A 18 6.54 7.04 12.25
N LYS A 19 5.97 8.22 12.56
CA LYS A 19 5.18 9.00 11.60
C LYS A 19 5.93 9.25 10.28
N GLY A 20 7.19 9.68 10.33
CA GLY A 20 7.98 9.89 9.12
C GLY A 20 8.17 8.63 8.27
N HIS A 21 8.30 7.46 8.91
CA HIS A 21 8.39 6.19 8.18
C HIS A 21 7.04 5.80 7.57
N ALA A 22 5.93 6.07 8.28
CA ALA A 22 4.58 5.86 7.78
C ALA A 22 4.30 6.72 6.54
N ASP A 23 4.67 8.00 6.57
CA ASP A 23 4.47 8.93 5.45
C ASP A 23 5.25 8.48 4.20
N VAL A 24 6.49 8.00 4.36
CA VAL A 24 7.28 7.44 3.25
C VAL A 24 6.69 6.12 2.75
N LEU A 25 6.24 5.23 3.64
CA LEU A 25 5.57 3.99 3.22
C LEU A 25 4.32 4.26 2.39
N LEU A 26 3.51 5.23 2.84
CA LEU A 26 2.29 5.63 2.14
C LEU A 26 2.61 6.25 0.78
N SER A 27 3.54 7.19 0.69
CA SER A 27 3.89 7.84 -0.59
C SER A 27 4.43 6.84 -1.61
N MET A 28 5.28 5.89 -1.19
CA MET A 28 5.77 4.86 -2.09
C MET A 28 4.66 3.94 -2.60
N VAL A 29 3.69 3.58 -1.75
CA VAL A 29 2.55 2.76 -2.16
C VAL A 29 1.61 3.53 -3.07
N VAL A 30 1.37 4.81 -2.80
CA VAL A 30 0.63 5.72 -3.70
C VAL A 30 1.32 5.79 -5.06
N ALA A 31 2.65 5.85 -5.11
CA ALA A 31 3.43 5.80 -6.35
C ALA A 31 3.49 4.40 -7.03
N GLY A 32 2.67 3.43 -6.58
CA GLY A 32 2.60 2.09 -7.16
C GLY A 32 3.76 1.16 -6.77
N VAL A 33 4.61 1.55 -5.81
CA VAL A 33 5.70 0.69 -5.33
C VAL A 33 5.13 -0.41 -4.44
N LYS A 34 5.45 -1.66 -4.77
CA LYS A 34 5.06 -2.81 -3.94
C LYS A 34 5.53 -2.61 -2.50
N GLN A 35 4.66 -2.92 -1.53
CA GLN A 35 4.91 -2.80 -0.10
C GLN A 35 6.24 -3.45 0.34
N THR A 36 6.58 -4.59 -0.28
CA THR A 36 7.84 -5.30 -0.03
C THR A 36 9.08 -4.49 -0.40
N ASN A 37 8.98 -3.71 -1.48
CA ASN A 37 10.04 -2.84 -1.97
C ASN A 37 10.09 -1.56 -1.12
N SER A 38 8.95 -1.01 -0.72
CA SER A 38 8.88 0.13 0.20
C SER A 38 9.55 -0.16 1.54
N TYR A 39 9.29 -1.33 2.13
CA TYR A 39 9.99 -1.78 3.34
C TYR A 39 11.50 -1.94 3.13
N SER A 40 11.90 -2.57 2.02
CA SER A 40 13.32 -2.82 1.73
C SER A 40 14.09 -1.52 1.51
N PHE A 41 13.46 -0.55 0.86
CA PHE A 41 13.99 0.81 0.70
C PHE A 41 14.19 1.48 2.05
N LEU A 42 13.15 1.58 2.88
CA LEU A 42 13.27 2.22 4.19
C LEU A 42 14.29 1.56 5.10
N ARG A 43 14.35 0.22 5.10
CA ARG A 43 15.36 -0.53 5.85
C ARG A 43 16.79 -0.20 5.40
N LYS A 44 16.99 0.03 4.10
CA LYS A 44 18.29 0.43 3.55
C LYS A 44 18.65 1.87 3.92
N GLU A 45 17.71 2.81 3.80
CA GLU A 45 17.94 4.23 4.09
C GLU A 45 18.15 4.52 5.57
N ILE A 46 17.37 3.87 6.45
CA ILE A 46 17.46 4.07 7.91
C ILE A 46 18.65 3.30 8.51
N GLY A 47 19.07 2.22 7.85
CA GLY A 47 20.06 1.27 8.33
C GLY A 47 19.44 0.10 9.09
N PHE A 48 20.08 -1.05 8.97
CA PHE A 48 19.58 -2.32 9.51
C PHE A 48 19.32 -2.29 11.03
N ASP A 49 20.17 -1.60 11.77
CA ASP A 49 20.12 -1.57 13.25
C ASP A 49 19.14 -0.53 13.79
N ASN A 50 18.70 0.41 12.94
CA ASN A 50 17.88 1.54 13.33
C ASN A 50 16.40 1.32 13.00
N ILE A 51 16.06 0.33 12.17
CA ILE A 51 14.66 -0.02 11.91
C ILE A 51 14.09 -0.83 13.07
N ASN A 52 13.08 -0.29 13.73
CA ASN A 52 12.45 -0.88 14.91
C ASN A 52 11.13 -1.58 14.58
N PHE A 53 10.86 -1.92 13.32
CA PHE A 53 9.65 -2.62 12.89
C PHE A 53 9.95 -3.62 11.78
N THR A 54 9.14 -4.66 11.72
CA THR A 54 9.29 -5.75 10.77
C THR A 54 8.54 -5.47 9.46
N LYS A 55 8.86 -6.24 8.43
CA LYS A 55 8.08 -6.29 7.20
C LYS A 55 6.59 -6.59 7.46
N GLN A 56 6.29 -7.45 8.45
CA GLN A 56 4.91 -7.76 8.82
C GLN A 56 4.19 -6.57 9.43
N ASP A 57 4.88 -5.74 10.22
CA ASP A 57 4.28 -4.52 10.78
C ASP A 57 3.96 -3.51 9.68
N CYS A 58 4.84 -3.38 8.69
CA CYS A 58 4.61 -2.57 7.49
C CYS A 58 3.37 -3.04 6.72
N HIS A 59 3.24 -4.35 6.46
CA HIS A 59 2.04 -4.91 5.82
C HIS A 59 0.78 -4.66 6.65
N ASN A 60 0.81 -4.90 7.96
CA ASN A 60 -0.34 -4.71 8.84
C ASN A 60 -0.76 -3.23 8.90
N PHE A 61 0.22 -2.31 8.98
CA PHE A 61 -0.02 -0.87 8.96
C PHE A 61 -0.67 -0.43 7.65
N LEU A 62 -0.08 -0.79 6.51
CA LEU A 62 -0.63 -0.43 5.20
C LEU A 62 -2.01 -1.07 4.97
N ARG A 63 -2.25 -2.27 5.52
CA ARG A 63 -3.58 -2.86 5.51
C ARG A 63 -4.57 -2.03 6.32
N ILE A 64 -4.21 -1.64 7.55
CA ILE A 64 -5.06 -0.78 8.39
C ILE A 64 -5.33 0.57 7.72
N GLU A 65 -4.32 1.21 7.13
CA GLU A 65 -4.51 2.48 6.41
C GLU A 65 -5.41 2.30 5.18
N ARG A 66 -5.26 1.20 4.44
CA ARG A 66 -6.17 0.85 3.35
C ARG A 66 -7.59 0.56 3.85
N ASP A 67 -7.70 -0.17 4.95
CA ASP A 67 -8.99 -0.50 5.55
C ASP A 67 -9.67 0.79 6.04
N LYS A 68 -8.96 1.74 6.64
CA LYS A 68 -9.50 3.08 6.99
C LYS A 68 -10.00 3.87 5.77
N LEU A 69 -9.37 3.72 4.60
CA LEU A 69 -9.88 4.32 3.36
C LEU A 69 -11.19 3.66 2.90
N ILE A 70 -11.51 2.47 3.40
CA ILE A 70 -12.66 1.64 3.00
C ILE A 70 -13.75 1.60 4.09
N GLU A 71 -13.40 1.68 5.38
CA GLU A 71 -14.26 1.30 6.52
C GLU A 71 -15.22 2.38 7.03
N GLU A 72 -15.53 3.42 6.24
CA GLU A 72 -16.63 4.33 6.57
C GLU A 72 -17.48 4.70 5.36
N GLY A 73 -17.82 3.75 4.49
CA GLY A 73 -18.85 3.95 3.46
C GLY A 73 -18.61 5.10 2.46
N ASP A 74 -17.47 5.77 2.54
CA ASP A 74 -17.21 6.97 1.80
C ASP A 74 -16.48 6.57 0.52
N THR A 75 -17.30 6.17 -0.46
CA THR A 75 -16.90 6.05 -1.86
C THR A 75 -16.04 7.26 -2.29
N GLN A 76 -16.26 8.42 -1.65
CA GLN A 76 -15.49 9.64 -1.82
C GLN A 76 -14.02 9.51 -1.40
N SER A 77 -13.68 8.76 -0.35
CA SER A 77 -12.29 8.56 0.09
C SER A 77 -11.48 7.78 -0.95
N ILE A 78 -12.06 6.72 -1.52
CA ILE A 78 -11.45 5.95 -2.63
C ILE A 78 -11.33 6.84 -3.88
N ILE A 79 -12.35 7.63 -4.20
CA ILE A 79 -12.30 8.59 -5.31
C ILE A 79 -11.20 9.63 -5.09
N ASN A 80 -11.07 10.18 -3.88
CA ASN A 80 -10.05 11.18 -3.56
C ASN A 80 -8.64 10.59 -3.66
N PHE A 81 -8.45 9.36 -3.17
CA PHE A 81 -7.21 8.62 -3.34
C PHE A 81 -6.83 8.47 -4.82
N PHE A 82 -7.78 8.03 -5.67
CA PHE A 82 -7.52 7.90 -7.10
C PHE A 82 -7.31 9.22 -7.83
N LYS A 83 -7.95 10.31 -7.37
CA LYS A 83 -7.64 11.66 -7.86
C LYS A 83 -6.20 12.06 -7.53
N CYS A 84 -5.72 11.77 -6.32
CA CYS A 84 -4.32 12.00 -5.97
C CYS A 84 -3.37 11.16 -6.84
N MET A 85 -3.67 9.87 -7.03
CA MET A 85 -2.89 9.01 -7.91
C MET A 85 -2.84 9.52 -9.35
N GLN A 86 -3.97 10.00 -9.90
CA GLN A 86 -4.02 10.56 -11.23
C GLN A 86 -3.28 11.90 -11.35
N ALA A 87 -3.21 12.68 -10.27
CA ALA A 87 -2.42 13.91 -10.23
C ALA A 87 -0.90 13.62 -10.23
N GLU A 88 -0.48 12.53 -9.60
CA GLU A 88 0.93 12.12 -9.53
C GLU A 88 1.40 11.35 -10.78
N ASP A 89 0.55 10.47 -11.32
CA ASP A 89 0.79 9.70 -12.54
C ASP A 89 -0.28 10.02 -13.60
N PRO A 90 0.02 10.88 -14.60
CA PRO A 90 -0.92 11.22 -15.66
C PRO A 90 -1.37 10.03 -16.52
N MET A 91 -0.65 8.90 -16.49
CA MET A 91 -1.03 7.66 -17.19
C MET A 91 -1.90 6.75 -16.33
N PHE A 92 -2.10 7.09 -15.07
CA PHE A 92 -3.06 6.44 -14.19
C PHE A 92 -4.49 6.70 -14.67
N PHE A 93 -5.29 5.63 -14.70
CA PHE A 93 -6.70 5.71 -15.05
C PHE A 93 -7.53 4.93 -14.06
N TYR A 94 -8.70 5.49 -13.72
CA TYR A 94 -9.69 4.81 -12.91
C TYR A 94 -11.10 5.09 -13.42
N SER A 95 -12.01 4.17 -13.15
CA SER A 95 -13.44 4.30 -13.43
C SER A 95 -14.22 3.75 -12.24
N VAL A 96 -15.32 4.43 -11.91
CA VAL A 96 -16.18 4.09 -10.79
C VAL A 96 -17.61 3.96 -11.31
N GLN A 97 -18.25 2.86 -10.97
CA GLN A 97 -19.67 2.64 -11.20
C GLN A 97 -20.39 2.66 -9.86
N VAL A 98 -21.45 3.46 -9.77
CA VAL A 98 -22.35 3.51 -8.60
C VAL A 98 -23.64 2.75 -8.90
N ASP A 99 -24.27 2.22 -7.85
CA ASP A 99 -25.59 1.58 -7.93
C ASP A 99 -26.74 2.62 -7.89
N GLN A 100 -27.98 2.13 -7.93
CA GLN A 100 -29.20 2.96 -7.87
C GLN A 100 -29.34 3.75 -6.56
N ASN A 101 -28.58 3.37 -5.53
CA ASN A 101 -28.58 4.00 -4.21
C ASN A 101 -27.34 4.90 -4.02
N ASN A 102 -26.64 5.26 -5.12
CA ASN A 102 -25.39 6.04 -5.12
C ASN A 102 -24.24 5.41 -4.31
N ARG A 103 -24.23 4.08 -4.17
CA ARG A 103 -23.15 3.36 -3.50
C ARG A 103 -22.16 2.83 -4.52
N LEU A 104 -20.87 2.76 -4.17
CA LEU A 104 -19.87 2.11 -5.01
C LEU A 104 -20.28 0.67 -5.35
N ALA A 105 -20.49 0.38 -6.64
CA ALA A 105 -20.87 -0.94 -7.13
C ALA A 105 -19.67 -1.66 -7.74
N ASN A 106 -18.98 -1.00 -8.67
CA ASN A 106 -17.77 -1.53 -9.30
C ASN A 106 -16.71 -0.44 -9.38
N PHE A 107 -15.45 -0.84 -9.34
CA PHE A 107 -14.32 0.04 -9.57
C PHE A 107 -13.29 -0.65 -10.45
N PHE A 108 -12.69 0.12 -11.34
CA PHE A 108 -11.59 -0.31 -12.18
C PHE A 108 -10.47 0.72 -12.04
N TRP A 109 -9.23 0.26 -12.03
CA TRP A 109 -8.06 1.13 -12.05
C TRP A 109 -6.91 0.46 -12.76
N ARG A 110 -5.99 1.27 -13.28
CA ARG A 110 -4.75 0.85 -13.94
C ARG A 110 -3.69 1.92 -13.70
N ASP A 111 -2.49 1.52 -13.32
CA ASP A 111 -1.34 2.42 -13.25
C ASP A 111 -0.72 2.64 -14.64
N GLY A 112 0.12 3.68 -14.75
CA GLY A 112 0.83 3.99 -15.98
C GLY A 112 1.76 2.88 -16.44
N ARG A 113 2.39 2.17 -15.49
CA ARG A 113 3.27 1.03 -15.79
C ARG A 113 2.50 -0.11 -16.48
N SER A 114 1.34 -0.47 -15.96
CA SER A 114 0.46 -1.47 -16.57
C SER A 114 -0.03 -1.04 -17.94
N LYS A 115 -0.03 0.27 -18.27
CA LYS A 115 -0.32 0.77 -19.63
C LYS A 115 0.82 0.46 -20.57
N LEU A 116 2.02 0.84 -20.14
CA LEU A 116 3.22 0.63 -20.92
C LEU A 116 3.47 -0.86 -21.15
N ASP A 117 3.30 -1.68 -20.11
CA ASP A 117 3.45 -3.12 -20.23
C ASP A 117 2.41 -3.71 -21.20
N TYR A 118 1.14 -3.28 -21.13
CA TYR A 118 0.11 -3.71 -22.09
C TYR A 118 0.40 -3.26 -23.52
N ASP A 119 0.86 -2.02 -23.72
CA ASP A 119 1.19 -1.51 -25.06
C ASP A 119 2.37 -2.26 -25.69
N CYS A 120 3.31 -2.71 -24.86
CA CYS A 120 4.48 -3.47 -25.30
C CYS A 120 4.18 -4.95 -25.57
N PHE A 121 3.41 -5.60 -24.70
CA PHE A 121 3.28 -7.06 -24.66
C PHE A 121 1.89 -7.58 -25.03
N GLY A 122 0.88 -6.71 -25.10
CA GLY A 122 -0.52 -7.08 -25.27
C GLY A 122 -1.14 -7.58 -23.96
N ASP A 123 -1.88 -8.67 -24.02
CA ASP A 123 -2.67 -9.15 -22.89
C ASP A 123 -1.82 -9.48 -21.65
N THR A 124 -2.13 -8.81 -20.53
CA THR A 124 -1.47 -9.01 -19.24
C THR A 124 -2.36 -9.84 -18.33
N LEU A 125 -1.86 -10.98 -17.84
CA LEU A 125 -2.56 -11.83 -16.88
C LEU A 125 -2.08 -11.50 -15.46
N VAL A 126 -2.98 -10.96 -14.63
CA VAL A 126 -2.68 -10.61 -13.24
C VAL A 126 -3.18 -11.74 -12.33
N PHE A 127 -2.26 -12.43 -11.67
CA PHE A 127 -2.59 -13.37 -10.61
C PHE A 127 -2.66 -12.64 -9.26
N ASP A 128 -3.86 -12.51 -8.71
CA ASP A 128 -4.02 -12.10 -7.32
C ASP A 128 -3.72 -13.30 -6.42
N THR A 129 -2.52 -13.33 -5.85
CA THR A 129 -2.11 -14.34 -4.87
C THR A 129 -2.41 -13.87 -3.44
N THR A 130 -3.56 -13.25 -3.19
CA THR A 130 -4.05 -13.10 -1.81
C THR A 130 -4.38 -14.49 -1.27
N TYR A 131 -3.41 -15.04 -0.55
CA TYR A 131 -3.41 -16.34 0.09
C TYR A 131 -4.62 -16.48 1.04
N ASN A 132 -5.69 -17.14 0.59
CA ASN A 132 -6.70 -17.69 1.49
C ASN A 132 -6.05 -18.87 2.22
N LYS A 133 -5.69 -18.68 3.49
CA LYS A 133 -5.59 -19.84 4.39
C LYS A 133 -6.97 -20.45 4.47
N GLN A 134 -7.19 -21.53 3.72
CA GLN A 134 -8.25 -22.47 4.06
C GLN A 134 -8.01 -22.93 5.51
N VAL A 135 -9.13 -22.96 6.23
CA VAL A 135 -9.30 -23.19 7.66
C VAL A 135 -8.50 -24.38 8.17
#